data_AF-A0A4W5LVJ2-F1
#
_entry.id   AF-A0A4W5LVJ2-F1
#
_cell.length_a   1.000
_cell.length_b   1.000
_cell.length_c   1.000
_cell.angle_alpha   90.00
_cell.angle_beta   90.00
_cell.angle_gamma   90.00
#
_symmetry.space_group_name_H-M   'P 1'
#
loop_
_entity.id
_entity.type
_entity.pdbx_description
1 polymer ?
#
loop_
_entity_poly.entity_id
_entity_poly.type
_entity_poly.pdbx_seq_one_letter_code
_entity_poly.pdbx_strand_id
1 'polypeptide(L)' 'MTDRKAVIKNADMSEDMQQDAVDCATQAMEKYNIEKDIAAYIKKEFDKKYNPTWHCIVGRNFGSYVTHETNGL' A
#
# COMPACT_ATOMS: atom_id res chain seq x y z
N MET A 1 20.32 -1.76 10.90
CA MET A 1 19.10 -1.55 10.10
C MET A 1 18.05 -1.00 11.05
N THR A 2 17.49 0.18 10.79
CA THR A 2 16.33 0.65 11.56
C THR A 2 15.17 -0.33 11.33
N ASP A 3 14.65 -0.93 12.40
CA ASP A 3 13.48 -1.80 12.32
C ASP A 3 12.29 -1.03 11.74
N ARG A 4 11.94 -1.33 10.49
CA ARG A 4 10.76 -0.78 9.83
C ARG A 4 9.55 -1.58 10.30
N LYS A 5 8.92 -1.13 11.38
CA LYS A 5 7.70 -1.76 11.92
C LYS A 5 6.44 -1.21 11.22
N ALA A 6 5.69 -2.08 10.56
CA ALA A 6 4.37 -1.74 10.06
C ALA A 6 3.36 -1.62 11.22
N VAL A 7 2.50 -0.60 11.16
CA VAL A 7 1.39 -0.39 12.10
C VAL A 7 0.12 -0.13 11.29
N ILE A 8 -0.74 -1.14 11.16
CA ILE A 8 -2.04 -0.98 10.49
C ILE A 8 -2.97 -0.15 11.38
N LYS A 9 -3.57 0.89 10.80
CA LYS A 9 -4.54 1.75 11.49
C LYS A 9 -5.97 1.36 11.21
N ASN A 10 -6.26 0.96 9.97
CA ASN A 10 -7.55 0.47 9.51
C ASN A 10 -7.30 -0.41 8.27
N ALA A 11 -8.09 -1.46 8.11
CA ALA A 11 -8.07 -2.33 6.95
C ALA A 11 -9.47 -2.95 6.76
N ASP A 12 -9.95 -2.95 5.52
CA ASP A 12 -11.14 -3.69 5.09
C ASP A 12 -10.71 -4.62 3.93
N MET A 13 -9.99 -5.69 4.27
CA MET A 13 -9.47 -6.71 3.36
C MET A 13 -9.09 -7.96 4.16
N SER A 14 -8.77 -9.07 3.48
CA SER A 14 -8.31 -10.29 4.15
C SER A 14 -6.94 -10.09 4.81
N GLU A 15 -6.63 -10.89 5.85
CA GLU A 15 -5.33 -10.84 6.53
C GLU A 15 -4.16 -11.13 5.57
N ASP A 16 -4.35 -12.06 4.63
CA ASP A 16 -3.36 -12.38 3.60
C ASP A 16 -3.10 -11.18 2.68
N MET A 17 -4.16 -10.52 2.20
CA MET A 17 -4.03 -9.34 1.35
C MET A 17 -3.39 -8.16 2.10
N GLN A 18 -3.73 -8.00 3.38
CA GLN A 18 -3.13 -6.98 4.24
C GLN A 18 -1.63 -7.25 4.44
N GLN A 19 -1.22 -8.50 4.65
CA GLN A 19 0.19 -8.85 4.79
C GLN A 19 0.94 -8.60 3.47
N ASP A 20 0.35 -8.97 2.33
CA ASP A 20 0.89 -8.66 1.01
C ASP A 20 1.08 -7.14 0.79
N ALA A 21 0.16 -6.31 1.31
CA ALA A 21 0.28 -4.85 1.24
C ALA A 21 1.49 -4.33 2.03
N VAL A 22 1.70 -4.88 3.24
CA VAL A 22 2.85 -4.55 4.09
C VAL A 22 4.16 -4.96 3.43
N ASP A 23 4.22 -6.18 2.88
CA ASP A 23 5.42 -6.70 2.23
C ASP A 23 5.75 -5.93 0.95
N CYS A 24 4.73 -5.65 0.13
CA CYS A 24 4.88 -4.83 -1.08
C CYS A 24 5.38 -3.42 -0.74
N ALA A 25 4.81 -2.77 0.29
CA ALA A 25 5.27 -1.46 0.75
C ALA A 25 6.71 -1.49 1.28
N THR A 26 7.09 -2.55 2.00
CA THR A 26 8.45 -2.74 2.51
C THR A 26 9.45 -2.82 1.36
N GLN A 27 9.19 -3.66 0.37
CA GLN A 27 10.01 -3.78 -0.84
C GLN A 27 10.10 -2.46 -1.62
N ALA A 28 8.98 -1.75 -1.75
CA ALA A 28 8.93 -0.46 -2.42
C ALA A 28 9.82 0.59 -1.72
N MET A 29 9.77 0.65 -0.39
CA MET A 29 10.59 1.56 0.44
C MET A 29 12.08 1.17 0.50
N GLU A 30 12.45 -0.04 0.11
CA GLU A 30 13.86 -0.45 -0.05
C GLU A 30 14.39 -0.06 -1.42
N LYS A 31 13.54 -0.11 -2.46
CA LYS A 31 13.93 0.14 -3.84
C LYS A 31 13.86 1.61 -4.26
N TYR A 32 12.95 2.39 -3.67
CA TYR A 32 12.66 3.76 -4.08
C TYR A 32 12.75 4.72 -2.89
N ASN A 33 13.22 5.95 -3.16
CA ASN A 33 13.37 7.01 -2.16
C ASN A 33 12.35 8.15 -2.32
N ILE A 34 11.57 8.14 -3.41
CA ILE A 34 10.58 9.19 -3.72
C ILE A 34 9.18 8.59 -3.50
N GLU A 35 8.33 9.25 -2.71
CA GLU A 35 6.99 8.76 -2.34
C GLU A 35 6.13 8.42 -3.56
N LYS A 36 6.20 9.24 -4.61
CA LYS A 36 5.50 9.01 -5.88
C LYS A 36 5.87 7.67 -6.50
N ASP A 37 7.16 7.30 -6.48
CA ASP A 37 7.64 6.07 -7.11
C ASP A 37 7.31 4.84 -6.25
N ILE A 38 7.34 4.99 -4.92
CA ILE A 38 6.87 3.98 -3.97
C ILE A 38 5.38 3.69 -4.21
N ALA A 39 4.54 4.74 -4.23
CA ALA A 39 3.11 4.60 -4.47
C ALA A 39 2.81 3.97 -5.84
N ALA A 40 3.52 4.40 -6.88
CA ALA A 40 3.35 3.84 -8.23
C ALA A 40 3.74 2.36 -8.31
N TYR A 41 4.76 1.93 -7.57
CA TYR A 41 5.14 0.52 -7.49
C TYR A 41 4.06 -0.32 -6.81
N ILE A 42 3.62 0.08 -5.62
CA ILE A 42 2.58 -0.65 -4.85
C ILE A 42 1.29 -0.75 -5.66
N LYS A 43 0.84 0.36 -6.26
CA LYS A 43 -0.35 0.38 -7.13
C LYS A 43 -0.24 -0.64 -8.26
N LYS A 44 0.89 -0.67 -8.99
CA LYS A 44 1.09 -1.57 -10.13
C LYS A 44 1.09 -3.04 -9.73
N GLU A 45 1.73 -3.38 -8.62
CA GLU A 45 1.73 -4.76 -8.12
C GLU A 45 0.33 -5.20 -7.69
N PHE A 46 -0.42 -4.32 -7.02
CA PHE A 46 -1.80 -4.60 -6.60
C PHE A 46 -2.76 -4.70 -7.79
N ASP A 47 -2.69 -3.78 -8.76
CA ASP A 47 -3.45 -3.87 -10.02
C ASP A 47 -3.21 -5.21 -10.73
N LYS A 48 -1.96 -5.69 -10.74
CA LYS A 48 -1.57 -6.93 -11.40
C LYS A 48 -2.05 -8.17 -10.63
N LYS A 49 -1.97 -8.16 -9.30
CA LYS A 49 -2.27 -9.32 -8.45
C LYS A 49 -3.75 -9.45 -8.12
N TYR A 50 -4.44 -8.34 -7.94
CA TYR A 50 -5.82 -8.28 -7.41
C TYR A 50 -6.84 -7.68 -8.39
N ASN A 51 -6.43 -7.53 -9.66
CA ASN A 51 -7.16 -6.82 -10.70
C ASN A 51 -7.21 -5.30 -10.47
N PRO A 52 -7.21 -4.49 -11.54
CA PRO A 52 -7.41 -3.05 -11.43
C PRO A 52 -8.84 -2.71 -10.99
N THR A 53 -9.10 -1.57 -10.34
CA THR A 53 -8.18 -0.42 -10.18
C THR A 53 -7.83 -0.14 -8.73
N TRP A 54 -6.54 -0.15 -8.42
CA TRP A 54 -6.01 0.26 -7.13
C TRP A 54 -5.55 1.72 -7.13
N HIS A 55 -5.65 2.34 -5.96
CA HIS A 55 -5.11 3.67 -5.67
C HIS A 55 -4.15 3.57 -4.48
N CYS A 56 -2.99 4.22 -4.55
CA CYS A 56 -2.00 4.20 -3.47
C CYS A 56 -1.53 5.62 -3.16
N ILE A 57 -1.44 5.95 -1.87
CA ILE A 57 -0.96 7.22 -1.34
C ILE A 57 0.18 6.92 -0.37
N VAL A 58 1.31 7.61 -0.53
CA VAL A 58 2.47 7.52 0.36
C VAL A 58 2.88 8.93 0.74
N GLY A 59 3.05 9.19 2.04
CA GLY A 59 3.43 10.51 2.54
C GLY A 59 3.61 10.53 4.06
N ARG A 60 4.34 11.54 4.57
CA ARG A 60 4.59 11.71 6.02
C ARG A 60 3.53 12.56 6.72
N ASN A 61 2.84 13.44 5.98
CA ASN A 61 1.81 14.32 6.50
C ASN A 61 0.75 14.56 5.42
N PHE A 62 -0.45 14.01 5.63
CA PHE A 62 -1.59 14.15 4.73
C PHE A 62 -2.90 13.87 5.47
N GLY A 63 -4.00 14.36 4.89
CA GLY A 63 -5.36 13.91 5.21
C GLY A 63 -6.06 13.54 3.91
N SER A 64 -6.90 12.51 3.93
CA SER A 64 -7.66 12.07 2.76
C SER A 64 -9.11 11.75 3.14
N TYR A 65 -10.01 11.96 2.18
CA TYR A 65 -11.38 11.49 2.22
C TYR A 65 -11.62 10.71 0.92
N VAL A 66 -11.93 9.42 1.05
CA VAL A 66 -12.00 8.49 -0.08
C VAL A 66 -13.20 7.56 0.08
N THR A 67 -13.74 7.12 -1.06
CA THR A 67 -14.65 5.98 -1.14
C THR A 67 -13.86 4.81 -1.73
N HIS A 68 -14.05 3.61 -1.19
CA HIS A 68 -13.42 2.38 -1.67
C HIS A 68 -14.48 1.28 -1.81
N GLU A 69 -14.17 0.28 -2.62
CA GLU A 69 -14.97 -0.94 -2.75
C GLU A 69 -14.75 -1.84 -1.51
N THR A 70 -15.80 -2.54 -1.09
CA THR A 70 -15.77 -3.37 0.13
C THR A 70 -14.83 -4.56 -0.01
N ASN A 71 -14.08 -4.88 1.04
CA ASN A 71 -13.08 -5.96 1.09
C ASN A 71 -11.88 -5.80 0.14
N GLY A 72 -11.66 -4.61 -0.44
CA GLY A 72 -10.53 -4.37 -1.34
C GLY A 72 -10.65 -5.12 -2.68
N LEU A 73 -11.88 -5.29 -3.18
CA LEU A 73 -12.15 -5.79 -4.54
C LEU A 73 -12.23 -4.64 -5.56
#